data_AF-A0A8C5K5D3-F1
#
_entry.id   AF-A0A8C5K5D3-F1
#
_cell.length_a   1.000
_cell.length_b   1.000
_cell.length_c   1.000
_cell.angle_alpha   90.00
_cell.angle_beta   90.00
_cell.angle_gamma   90.00
#
_symmetry.space_group_name_H-M   'P 1'
#
loop_
_entity.id
_entity.type
_entity.pdbx_description
1 polymer ?
#
loop_
_entity_poly.entity_id
_entity_poly.type
_entity_poly.pdbx_seq_one_letter_code
_entity_poly.pdbx_strand_id
1 'polypeptide(L)'
;KLTICTSCDEFVGTTCRKNAGICHPRHPDFACGTKEVYTQHYTGEYLYKYSILGCPRRCVEYVRITKWEKNVFFCCKESYCNSLSVKGAIPYNHLLRK
;
A
#
# COMPACT_ATOMS: atom_id res chain seq x y z
N LYS A 1 22.85 -7.62 3.43
CA LYS A 1 22.15 -7.58 2.11
C LYS A 1 21.45 -6.23 2.02
N LEU A 2 21.65 -5.45 0.96
CA LEU A 2 21.01 -4.14 0.81
C LEU A 2 19.57 -4.35 0.32
N THR A 3 18.58 -4.10 1.18
CA THR A 3 17.17 -4.12 0.77
C THR A 3 16.86 -2.85 -0.01
N ILE A 4 16.08 -2.96 -1.08
CA ILE A 4 15.61 -1.83 -1.89
C ILE A 4 14.10 -1.92 -1.96
N CYS A 5 13.39 -0.82 -1.75
CA CYS A 5 11.94 -0.77 -1.81
C CYS A 5 11.48 0.13 -2.96
N THR A 6 10.28 -0.13 -3.46
CA THR A 6 9.61 0.77 -4.39
C THR A 6 9.11 2.00 -3.62
N SER A 7 9.29 3.19 -4.17
CA SER A 7 8.74 4.45 -3.65
C SER A 7 7.73 5.00 -4.65
N CYS A 8 6.52 5.30 -4.19
CA CYS A 8 5.46 5.84 -5.02
C CYS A 8 4.37 6.50 -4.18
N ASP A 9 3.95 7.71 -4.54
CA ASP A 9 2.90 8.43 -3.81
C ASP A 9 1.49 8.01 -4.23
N GLU A 10 1.33 7.45 -5.43
CA GLU A 10 0.05 6.97 -5.94
C GLU A 10 0.24 5.71 -6.80
N PHE A 11 0.18 4.54 -6.17
CA PHE A 11 0.33 3.24 -6.80
C PHE A 11 -1.03 2.57 -6.98
N VAL A 12 -1.38 2.20 -8.22
CA VAL A 12 -2.68 1.61 -8.58
C VAL A 12 -2.47 0.33 -9.38
N GLY A 13 -2.91 -0.79 -8.82
CA GLY A 13 -2.72 -2.12 -9.40
C GLY A 13 -1.24 -2.51 -9.47
N THR A 14 -0.59 -2.16 -10.57
CA THR A 14 0.84 -2.44 -10.82
C THR A 14 1.62 -1.23 -11.30
N THR A 15 0.98 -0.04 -11.33
CA THR A 15 1.54 1.15 -11.95
C THR A 15 1.67 2.26 -10.92
N CYS A 16 2.84 2.89 -10.87
CA CYS A 16 3.03 4.14 -10.14
C CYS A 16 2.58 5.32 -10.99
N ARG A 17 1.61 6.09 -10.51
CA ARG A 17 1.07 7.28 -11.20
C ARG A 17 1.77 8.57 -10.76
N LYS A 18 2.34 8.60 -9.55
CA LYS A 18 2.94 9.82 -8.97
C LYS A 18 4.22 9.52 -8.20
N ASN A 19 5.26 10.30 -8.48
CA ASN A 19 6.55 10.29 -7.78
C ASN A 19 7.17 8.88 -7.70
N ALA A 20 7.32 8.24 -8.85
CA ALA A 20 7.97 6.94 -8.95
C ALA A 20 9.45 7.04 -8.56
N GLY A 21 9.91 6.10 -7.75
CA GLY A 21 11.30 6.02 -7.36
C GLY A 21 11.61 4.76 -6.58
N ILE A 22 12.78 4.77 -5.96
CA ILE A 22 13.25 3.73 -5.06
C ILE A 22 13.68 4.36 -3.74
N CYS A 23 13.64 3.58 -2.68
CA CYS A 23 14.20 3.98 -1.40
C CYS A 23 14.94 2.84 -0.73
N HIS A 24 15.86 3.18 0.16
CA HIS A 24 16.60 2.22 0.98
C HIS A 24 16.05 2.28 2.41
N PRO A 25 15.48 1.17 2.93
CA PRO A 25 15.01 1.13 4.29
C PRO A 25 16.20 1.22 5.25
N ARG A 26 15.99 1.93 6.37
CA ARG A 26 17.03 2.23 7.35
C ARG A 26 16.65 1.63 8.71
N HIS A 27 17.61 1.64 9.64
CA HIS A 27 17.39 1.30 11.04
C HIS A 27 16.21 2.11 11.61
N PRO A 28 15.33 1.52 12.47
CA PRO A 28 15.45 0.21 13.10
C PRO A 28 14.91 -0.98 12.31
N ASP A 29 13.88 -0.78 11.50
CA ASP A 29 13.07 -1.91 11.03
C ASP A 29 13.55 -2.54 9.72
N PHE A 30 14.36 -1.79 8.94
CA PHE A 30 14.88 -2.24 7.64
C PHE A 30 13.79 -2.85 6.74
N ALA A 31 12.60 -2.23 6.72
CA ALA A 31 11.42 -2.73 6.04
C ALA A 31 10.86 -1.74 5.00
N CYS A 32 10.26 -2.30 3.95
CA CYS A 32 9.40 -1.59 3.01
C CYS A 32 7.99 -1.48 3.59
N GLY A 33 7.31 -0.38 3.28
CA GLY A 33 5.93 -0.12 3.68
C GLY A 33 4.99 0.03 2.48
N THR A 34 3.76 -0.43 2.70
CA THR A 34 2.60 -0.19 1.82
C THR A 34 1.48 0.41 2.66
N LYS A 35 0.96 1.56 2.24
CA LYS A 35 -0.22 2.19 2.84
C LYS A 35 -1.35 2.19 1.82
N GLU A 36 -2.33 1.33 2.00
CA GLU A 36 -3.54 1.34 1.20
C GLU A 36 -4.50 2.43 1.70
N VAL A 37 -5.02 3.21 0.77
CA VAL A 37 -5.99 4.29 1.03
C VAL A 37 -7.33 3.88 0.45
N TYR A 38 -8.34 3.86 1.32
CA TYR A 38 -9.72 3.56 0.99
C TYR A 38 -10.60 4.77 1.28
N THR A 39 -11.54 5.04 0.37
CA THR A 39 -12.59 6.03 0.59
C THR A 39 -13.87 5.34 1.06
N GLN A 40 -14.62 5.99 1.94
CA GLN A 40 -15.94 5.49 2.32
C GLN A 40 -16.94 5.78 1.19
N HIS A 41 -17.71 4.77 0.82
CA HIS A 41 -18.82 4.85 -0.12
C HIS A 41 -20.12 5.14 0.63
N TYR A 42 -21.14 5.67 -0.06
CA TYR A 42 -22.43 6.03 0.58
C TYR A 42 -23.16 4.82 1.19
N THR A 43 -22.87 3.61 0.72
CA THR A 43 -23.37 2.34 1.28
C THR A 43 -22.70 1.97 2.61
N GLY A 44 -21.67 2.71 3.04
CA GLY A 44 -20.85 2.40 4.21
C GLY A 44 -19.63 1.51 3.90
N GLU A 45 -19.52 0.99 2.68
CA GLU A 45 -18.38 0.17 2.23
C GLU A 45 -17.12 1.01 2.01
N TYR A 46 -15.95 0.38 2.07
CA TYR A 46 -14.66 1.02 1.79
C TYR A 46 -14.13 0.59 0.43
N LEU A 47 -13.95 1.55 -0.47
CA LEU A 47 -13.44 1.31 -1.82
C LEU A 47 -11.96 1.68 -1.88
N TYR A 48 -11.14 0.74 -2.38
CA TYR A 48 -9.72 0.99 -2.61
C TYR A 48 -9.54 2.12 -3.62
N LYS A 49 -8.63 3.05 -3.32
CA LYS A 49 -8.33 4.20 -4.18
C LYS A 49 -6.92 4.08 -4.78
N TYR A 50 -5.91 4.02 -3.92
CA TYR A 50 -4.51 3.87 -4.29
C TYR A 50 -3.68 3.40 -3.09
N SER A 51 -2.43 3.04 -3.33
CA SER A 51 -1.44 2.72 -2.31
C SER A 51 -0.29 3.72 -2.33
N ILE A 52 0.27 4.02 -1.16
CA ILE A 52 1.53 4.74 -1.01
C ILE A 52 2.61 3.71 -0.66
N LEU A 53 3.67 3.67 -1.46
CA LEU A 53 4.79 2.77 -1.29
C LEU A 53 6.02 3.55 -0.83
N GLY A 54 6.78 3.01 0.12
CA GLY A 54 8.05 3.63 0.50
C GLY A 54 8.76 2.96 1.65
N CYS A 55 9.69 3.69 2.25
CA CYS A 55 10.53 3.25 3.37
C CYS A 55 10.18 4.07 4.60
N PRO A 56 9.24 3.62 5.44
CA PRO A 56 8.89 4.36 6.65
C PRO A 56 10.06 4.34 7.65
N ARG A 57 10.14 5.38 8.51
CA ARG A 57 11.14 5.41 9.60
C ARG A 57 10.92 4.31 10.62
N ARG A 58 9.66 4.00 10.91
CA ARG A 58 9.23 2.82 11.67
C ARG A 58 8.11 2.13 10.90
N CYS A 59 8.23 0.83 10.69
CA CYS A 59 7.23 0.04 9.99
C CYS A 59 6.40 -0.73 11.00
N VAL A 60 5.16 -0.31 11.17
CA VAL A 60 4.18 -0.97 12.04
C VAL A 60 2.91 -1.19 11.23
N GLU A 61 2.34 -2.38 11.35
CA GLU A 61 1.08 -2.72 10.69
C GLU A 61 -0.08 -2.22 11.53
N TYR A 62 -0.98 -1.45 10.92
CA TYR A 62 -2.16 -0.93 11.61
C TYR A 62 -3.26 -0.57 10.62
N VAL A 63 -4.49 -0.54 11.14
CA VAL A 63 -5.65 0.00 10.43
C VAL A 63 -6.04 1.31 11.11
N ARG A 64 -6.16 2.39 10.33
CA ARG A 64 -6.65 3.68 10.81
C ARG A 64 -7.90 4.07 10.05
N ILE A 65 -9.02 4.15 10.77
CA ILE A 65 -10.29 4.62 10.23
C ILE A 65 -10.50 6.06 10.68
N THR A 66 -10.79 6.94 9.73
CA THR A 66 -11.18 8.33 9.96
C THR A 66 -12.57 8.56 9.39
N LYS A 67 -13.14 9.76 9.60
CA LYS A 67 -14.45 10.13 9.04
C LYS A 67 -14.50 10.05 7.50
N TRP A 68 -13.36 10.20 6.82
CA TRP A 68 -13.31 10.31 5.36
C TRP A 68 -12.65 9.10 4.70
N GLU A 69 -11.63 8.54 5.35
CA GLU A 69 -10.79 7.50 4.76
C GLU A 69 -10.46 6.40 5.77
N LYS A 70 -10.35 5.18 5.26
CA LYS A 70 -9.71 4.05 5.92
C LYS A 70 -8.32 3.86 5.33
N ASN A 71 -7.33 3.71 6.19
CA ASN A 71 -5.96 3.44 5.79
C ASN A 71 -5.52 2.10 6.38
N VAL A 72 -4.87 1.27 5.58
CA VAL A 72 -4.27 0.00 6.03
C VAL A 72 -2.79 0.02 5.73
N PHE A 73 -1.96 -0.22 6.75
CA PHE A 73 -0.50 -0.19 6.65
C PHE A 73 0.09 -1.59 6.79
N PHE A 74 0.98 -1.96 5.88
CA PHE A 74 1.66 -3.27 5.82
C PHE A 74 3.17 -3.10 5.75
N CYS A 75 3.89 -4.12 6.22
CA CYS A 75 5.34 -4.13 6.28
C CYS A 75 5.93 -5.41 5.68
N CYS A 76 7.02 -5.29 4.93
CA CYS A 76 7.73 -6.44 4.40
C CYS A 76 9.24 -6.16 4.31
N LYS A 77 10.07 -7.21 4.34
CA LYS A 77 11.54 -7.08 4.50
C LYS A 77 12.37 -7.47 3.27
N GLU A 78 11.72 -8.02 2.24
CA GLU A 78 12.37 -8.41 0.99
C GLU A 78 12.49 -7.21 0.04
N SER A 79 13.43 -7.27 -0.92
CA SER A 79 13.53 -6.19 -1.91
C SER A 79 12.30 -6.14 -2.80
N TYR A 80 11.77 -4.94 -3.04
CA TYR A 80 10.61 -4.64 -3.89
C TYR A 80 9.29 -5.30 -3.46
N CYS A 81 9.24 -5.90 -2.26
CA CYS A 81 8.06 -6.62 -1.76
C CYS A 81 6.81 -5.75 -1.64
N ASN A 82 6.98 -4.45 -1.35
CA ASN A 82 5.87 -3.52 -1.19
C ASN A 82 5.12 -3.20 -2.50
N SER A 83 5.69 -3.57 -3.66
CA SER A 83 5.00 -3.50 -4.96
C SER A 83 4.27 -4.79 -5.34
N LEU A 84 4.53 -5.89 -4.60
CA LEU A 84 3.90 -7.20 -4.82
C LEU A 84 2.63 -7.38 -3.98
N SER A 85 2.54 -6.73 -2.81
CA SER A 85 1.35 -6.83 -1.94
C SER A 85 0.04 -6.38 -2.60
N VAL A 86 0.10 -5.56 -3.65
CA VAL A 86 -1.09 -5.13 -4.41
C VAL A 86 -1.56 -6.21 -5.39
N LYS A 87 -0.73 -7.22 -5.69
CA LYS A 87 -1.08 -8.40 -6.50
C LYS A 87 -1.54 -9.54 -5.59
N GLY A 88 -2.81 -9.47 -5.19
CA GLY A 88 -3.52 -10.55 -4.49
C GLY A 88 -4.99 -10.20 -4.24
N ALA A 89 -5.28 -8.91 -4.05
CA ALA A 89 -6.64 -8.40 -4.13
C ALA A 89 -6.95 -8.09 -5.61
N ILE A 90 -7.55 -9.08 -6.28
CA ILE A 90 -8.39 -8.88 -7.46
C ILE A 90 -9.15 -7.55 -7.26
N PRO A 91 -9.16 -6.61 -8.24
CA PRO A 91 -10.05 -5.45 -8.14
C PRO A 91 -11.45 -6.02 -7.91
N TYR A 92 -12.07 -5.70 -6.76
CA TYR A 92 -13.37 -6.21 -6.34
C TYR A 92 -14.25 -6.45 -7.56
N ASN A 93 -14.38 -7.72 -7.93
CA ASN A 93 -15.25 -8.13 -9.02
C ASN A 93 -16.66 -7.88 -8.51
N HIS A 94 -17.21 -6.74 -8.92
CA HIS A 94 -18.63 -6.45 -8.82
C HIS A 94 -19.46 -7.28 -9.83
N LEU A 95 -18.87 -8.33 -10.42
CA LEU A 95 -19.50 -9.22 -11.39
C LEU A 95 -18.96 -10.65 -11.24
N LEU A 96 -19.70 -11.48 -10.49
CA LEU A 96 -20.18 -12.81 -10.91
C LEU A 96 -21.08 -13.37 -9.81
N ARG A 97 -22.25 -12.74 -9.63
CA ARG A 97 -23.47 -13.49 -9.36
C ARG A 97 -24.03 -13.91 -10.72
N LYS A 98 -23.74 -15.14 -11.12
CA LYS A 98 -24.64 -16.09 -11.82
C LYS A 98 -23.90 -17.40 -12.00
#